data_AF-A0A8H9GN95-F1
#
_entry.id   AF-A0A8H9GN95-F1
#
_cell.length_a   1.000
_cell.length_b   1.000
_cell.length_c   1.000
_cell.angle_alpha   90.00
_cell.angle_beta   90.00
_cell.angle_gamma   90.00
#
_symmetry.space_group_name_H-M   'P 1'
#
loop_
_entity.id
_entity.type
_entity.pdbx_description
1 polymer ?
#
loop_
_entity_poly.entity_id
_entity_poly.type
_entity_poly.pdbx_seq_one_letter_code
_entity_poly.pdbx_strand_id
1 'polypeptide(L)'
;MHVLLLAETLPDAERLAAAWRAAAPHTGTEARAVIVPGAGAVPPLPGHGADPRPGGGVLLAGAAIPVGPPAGVGAGGVGSGPSAPGPAPSALPTAEQEVLAGAAALADVVVAYAPRLDGEALRRGVVVEAAAAAADHAVPVVAVTDRSEVTRRQWSAAGLSGVHELADGDVARVARTWTPGWAGRVV
;
A
#
# COMPACT_ATOMS: atom_id res chain seq x y z
N MET A 1 20.64 0.94 -0.97
CA MET A 1 19.18 1.02 -1.03
C MET A 1 18.63 -0.29 -1.53
N HIS A 2 17.71 -0.91 -0.79
CA HIS A 2 17.03 -2.16 -1.11
C HIS A 2 15.58 -1.90 -1.47
N VAL A 3 15.10 -2.53 -2.54
CA VAL A 3 13.75 -2.38 -3.07
C VAL A 3 13.08 -3.75 -3.06
N LEU A 4 11.97 -3.88 -2.33
CA LEU A 4 11.13 -5.05 -2.39
C LEU A 4 10.05 -4.84 -3.46
N LEU A 5 10.02 -5.70 -4.47
CA LEU A 5 9.10 -5.63 -5.61
C LEU A 5 8.10 -6.78 -5.54
N LEU A 6 6.84 -6.42 -5.39
CA LEU A 6 5.72 -7.33 -5.17
C LEU A 6 4.77 -7.28 -6.37
N ALA A 7 4.29 -8.45 -6.79
CA ALA A 7 3.20 -8.57 -7.75
C ALA A 7 2.37 -9.83 -7.45
N GLU A 8 1.20 -9.97 -8.06
CA GLU A 8 0.40 -11.19 -7.91
C GLU A 8 1.10 -12.42 -8.51
N THR A 9 1.91 -12.22 -9.55
CA THR A 9 2.67 -13.28 -10.20
C THR A 9 4.17 -13.04 -10.11
N LEU A 10 4.95 -14.12 -10.00
CA LEU A 10 6.41 -14.02 -9.98
C LEU A 10 6.96 -13.42 -11.30
N PRO A 11 6.48 -13.80 -12.50
CA PRO A 11 6.94 -13.18 -13.73
C PRO A 11 6.74 -11.65 -13.77
N ASP A 12 5.64 -11.15 -13.21
CA ASP A 12 5.41 -9.70 -13.10
C ASP A 12 6.41 -9.02 -12.17
N ALA A 13 6.63 -9.60 -10.99
CA ALA A 13 7.60 -9.09 -10.03
C ALA A 13 9.02 -9.09 -10.61
N GLU A 14 9.41 -10.13 -11.33
CA GLU A 14 10.72 -10.24 -11.99
C GLU A 14 10.89 -9.25 -13.13
N ARG A 15 9.85 -9.04 -13.96
CA ARG A 15 9.86 -8.02 -15.01
C ARG A 15 10.02 -6.62 -14.42
N LEU A 16 9.28 -6.32 -13.36
CA LEU A 16 9.39 -5.06 -12.64
C LEU A 16 10.80 -4.89 -12.04
N ALA A 17 11.36 -5.93 -11.42
CA ALA A 17 12.71 -5.91 -10.86
C ALA A 17 13.80 -5.73 -11.91
N ALA A 18 13.66 -6.35 -13.09
CA ALA A 18 14.57 -6.17 -14.20
C ALA A 18 14.55 -4.72 -14.73
N ALA A 19 13.36 -4.15 -14.92
CA ALA A 19 13.20 -2.76 -15.31
C ALA A 19 13.75 -1.79 -14.25
N TRP A 20 13.53 -2.08 -12.96
CA TRP A 20 14.03 -1.28 -11.86
C TRP A 20 15.56 -1.27 -11.81
N ARG A 21 16.20 -2.44 -11.89
CA ARG A 21 17.68 -2.55 -11.93
C ARG A 21 18.28 -1.84 -13.13
N ALA A 22 17.64 -1.90 -14.30
CA ALA A 22 18.10 -1.17 -15.48
C ALA A 22 18.08 0.37 -15.27
N ALA A 23 17.08 0.87 -14.53
CA ALA A 23 16.91 2.29 -14.27
C ALA A 23 17.70 2.82 -13.06
N ALA A 24 17.96 1.96 -12.07
CA ALA A 24 18.63 2.27 -10.81
C ALA A 24 19.65 1.17 -10.46
N PRO A 25 20.78 1.07 -11.19
CA PRO A 25 21.73 -0.04 -11.05
C PRO A 25 22.45 -0.09 -9.69
N HIS A 26 22.36 0.98 -8.89
CA HIS A 26 22.92 1.07 -7.54
C HIS A 26 22.01 0.49 -6.45
N THR A 27 20.83 -0.04 -6.78
CA THR A 27 19.87 -0.59 -5.81
C THR A 27 19.89 -2.11 -5.78
N GLY A 28 19.83 -2.69 -4.58
CA GLY A 28 19.41 -4.08 -4.41
C GLY A 28 17.92 -4.22 -4.73
N THR A 29 17.55 -5.30 -5.43
CA THR A 29 16.15 -5.59 -5.73
C THR A 29 15.81 -7.01 -5.33
N GLU A 30 14.68 -7.19 -4.68
CA GLU A 30 14.12 -8.49 -4.34
C GLU A 30 12.71 -8.61 -4.93
N ALA A 31 12.48 -9.60 -5.79
CA ALA A 31 11.18 -9.83 -6.43
C ALA A 31 10.43 -10.94 -5.69
N ARG A 32 9.14 -10.74 -5.39
CA ARG A 32 8.28 -11.77 -4.79
C ARG A 32 6.87 -11.74 -5.38
N ALA A 33 6.31 -12.93 -5.54
CA ALA A 33 4.88 -13.09 -5.80
C ALA A 33 4.12 -13.05 -4.48
N VAL A 34 2.93 -12.46 -4.48
CA VAL A 34 1.99 -12.44 -3.36
C VAL A 34 0.63 -12.92 -3.85
N ILE A 35 0.26 -14.14 -3.46
CA ILE A 35 -1.00 -14.74 -3.88
C ILE A 35 -2.05 -14.42 -2.82
N VAL A 36 -2.94 -13.48 -3.11
CA VAL A 36 -3.99 -13.06 -2.17
C VAL A 36 -5.22 -13.98 -2.32
N PRO A 37 -5.62 -14.73 -1.28
CA PRO A 37 -6.79 -15.60 -1.35
C PRO A 37 -8.07 -14.81 -1.69
N GLY A 38 -8.82 -15.29 -2.69
CA GLY A 38 -10.11 -14.70 -3.07
C GLY A 38 -10.02 -13.37 -3.84
N ALA A 39 -8.83 -12.91 -4.21
CA ALA A 39 -8.68 -11.85 -5.21
C ALA A 39 -9.27 -12.35 -6.55
N GLY A 40 -10.28 -11.64 -7.08
CA GLY A 40 -10.99 -12.03 -8.31
C GLY A 40 -12.20 -12.94 -8.13
N ALA A 41 -12.54 -13.37 -6.91
CA ALA A 41 -13.81 -14.02 -6.63
C ALA A 41 -14.91 -12.94 -6.57
N VAL A 42 -15.71 -12.81 -7.64
CA VAL A 42 -16.92 -11.98 -7.63
C VAL A 42 -17.90 -12.58 -6.60
N PRO A 43 -18.22 -11.90 -5.49
CA PRO A 43 -19.30 -12.36 -4.62
C PRO A 43 -20.61 -12.30 -5.42
N PRO A 44 -21.53 -13.27 -5.28
CA PRO A 44 -22.85 -13.13 -5.87
C PRO A 44 -23.48 -11.83 -5.34
N LEU A 45 -23.90 -10.94 -6.24
CA LEU A 45 -24.63 -9.72 -5.85
C LEU A 45 -25.85 -10.13 -5.00
N PRO A 46 -26.04 -9.59 -3.79
CA PRO A 46 -27.31 -9.66 -3.11
C PRO A 46 -28.34 -8.95 -4.00
N GLY A 47 -29.42 -9.67 -4.34
CA GLY A 47 -30.51 -9.14 -5.16
C GLY A 47 -31.05 -7.84 -4.61
N HIS A 48 -31.35 -6.90 -5.51
CA HIS A 48 -32.07 -5.67 -5.20
C HIS A 48 -33.40 -5.98 -4.49
N GLY A 49 -33.43 -5.75 -3.18
CA GLY A 49 -34.64 -5.75 -2.37
C GLY A 49 -34.83 -4.37 -1.74
N ALA A 50 -35.74 -3.61 -2.37
CA ALA A 50 -36.55 -2.49 -1.83
C ALA A 50 -35.96 -1.57 -0.73
N ASP A 51 -35.75 -0.31 -1.13
CA ASP A 51 -35.72 0.86 -0.25
C ASP A 51 -37.14 1.13 0.31
N PRO A 52 -37.26 1.61 1.57
CA PRO A 52 -37.60 3.03 1.72
C PRO A 52 -36.88 3.74 2.90
N ARG A 53 -36.07 4.76 2.56
CA ARG A 53 -35.87 6.15 3.11
C ARG A 53 -36.58 6.57 4.43
N PRO A 54 -36.19 7.70 5.08
CA PRO A 54 -34.91 8.45 5.07
C PRO A 54 -34.42 8.85 6.49
N GLY A 55 -33.11 8.79 6.76
CA GLY A 55 -32.49 9.34 7.98
C GLY A 55 -31.35 10.29 7.62
N GLY A 56 -31.60 11.59 7.68
CA GLY A 56 -30.61 12.63 7.38
C GLY A 56 -29.52 12.70 8.45
N GLY A 57 -28.28 12.43 8.03
CA GLY A 57 -27.06 12.74 8.79
C GLY A 57 -26.27 13.81 8.06
N VAL A 58 -26.22 15.00 8.66
CA VAL A 58 -25.49 16.18 8.17
C VAL A 58 -23.99 15.89 8.14
N LEU A 59 -23.35 16.15 6.99
CA LEU A 59 -21.89 16.27 6.89
C LEU A 59 -21.47 17.57 7.60
N LEU A 60 -20.87 17.46 8.78
CA LEU A 60 -20.20 18.59 9.41
C LEU A 60 -18.69 18.48 9.16
N ALA A 61 -18.18 19.43 8.37
CA ALA A 61 -16.78 19.74 8.27
C ALA A 61 -16.31 20.49 9.54
N GLY A 62 -15.08 20.21 9.98
CA GLY A 62 -14.29 21.10 10.81
C GLY A 62 -14.16 20.72 12.30
N ALA A 63 -13.01 20.15 12.66
CA ALA A 63 -12.41 20.36 13.97
C ALA A 63 -10.87 20.31 13.83
N ALA A 64 -10.21 21.32 14.40
CA ALA A 64 -8.77 21.52 14.36
C ALA A 64 -8.04 20.47 15.21
N ILE A 65 -6.84 20.04 14.76
CA ILE A 65 -5.94 19.18 15.52
C ILE A 65 -5.21 20.04 16.55
N PRO A 66 -5.31 19.76 17.87
CA PRO A 66 -4.44 20.39 18.85
C PRO A 66 -3.02 19.81 18.70
N VAL A 67 -2.08 20.64 18.25
CA VAL A 67 -0.66 20.35 18.34
C VAL A 67 -0.19 20.80 19.73
N GLY A 68 0.07 19.84 20.61
CA GLY A 68 0.63 20.08 21.94
C GLY A 68 1.71 19.03 22.29
N PRO A 69 2.76 19.39 23.05
CA PRO A 69 3.86 18.49 23.40
C PRO A 69 3.41 17.39 24.38
N PRO A 70 4.15 16.27 24.50
CA PRO A 70 3.70 15.13 25.30
C PRO A 70 3.66 15.49 26.79
N ALA A 71 2.46 15.50 27.37
CA ALA A 71 2.28 15.50 28.81
C ALA A 71 2.37 14.06 29.32
N GLY A 72 3.32 13.82 30.23
CA GLY A 72 3.44 12.56 30.94
C GLY A 72 2.31 12.33 31.97
N VAL A 73 2.28 11.07 32.43
CA VAL A 73 1.58 10.49 33.59
C VAL A 73 0.04 10.61 33.66
N GLY A 74 -0.62 9.44 33.76
CA GLY A 74 -1.93 9.35 34.38
C GLY A 74 -2.78 8.17 33.89
N ALA A 75 -2.98 7.19 34.77
CA ALA A 75 -3.92 6.10 34.59
C ALA A 75 -5.36 6.60 34.43
N GLY A 76 -6.14 5.91 33.59
CA GLY A 76 -7.60 5.99 33.57
C GLY A 76 -8.18 6.71 32.36
N GLY A 77 -8.61 5.93 31.37
CA GLY A 77 -9.42 6.46 30.26
C GLY A 77 -9.41 5.54 29.06
N VAL A 78 -10.31 4.55 29.04
CA VAL A 78 -10.70 3.83 27.82
C VAL A 78 -11.50 4.79 26.93
N GLY A 79 -10.79 5.74 26.34
CA GLY A 79 -11.27 6.49 25.18
C GLY A 79 -10.67 5.84 23.96
N SER A 80 -11.41 4.94 23.30
CA SER A 80 -11.11 4.61 21.90
C SER A 80 -11.41 5.86 21.09
N GLY A 81 -10.43 6.77 21.03
CA GLY A 81 -10.41 7.80 19.99
C GLY A 81 -10.48 7.10 18.64
N PRO A 82 -11.05 7.73 17.60
CA PRO A 82 -11.07 7.14 16.28
C PRO A 82 -9.62 6.87 15.88
N SER A 83 -9.24 5.58 15.88
CA SER A 83 -7.98 5.16 15.29
C SER A 83 -8.00 5.71 13.87
N ALA A 84 -6.99 6.49 13.51
CA ALA A 84 -6.79 6.83 12.11
C ALA A 84 -6.87 5.51 11.33
N PRO A 85 -7.65 5.43 10.24
CA PRO A 85 -7.77 4.19 9.51
C PRO A 85 -6.37 3.75 9.09
N GLY A 86 -5.87 2.71 9.76
CA GLY A 86 -4.64 2.04 9.38
C GLY A 86 -4.85 1.25 8.09
N PRO A 87 -3.77 0.72 7.50
CA PRO A 87 -3.89 -0.18 6.37
C PRO A 87 -4.86 -1.32 6.72
N ALA A 88 -5.63 -1.77 5.72
CA ALA A 88 -6.55 -2.88 5.91
C ALA A 88 -5.76 -4.12 6.41
N PRO A 89 -6.38 -4.97 7.26
CA PRO A 89 -5.70 -6.16 7.76
C PRO A 89 -5.34 -7.10 6.60
N SER A 90 -4.17 -7.74 6.71
CA SER A 90 -3.69 -8.71 5.72
C SER A 90 -4.65 -9.89 5.56
N ALA A 91 -4.83 -10.34 4.32
CA ALA A 91 -5.60 -11.54 3.98
C ALA A 91 -4.72 -12.79 3.83
N LEU A 92 -3.40 -12.67 3.97
CA LEU A 92 -2.47 -13.79 3.83
C LEU A 92 -2.50 -14.70 5.07
N PRO A 93 -2.11 -15.98 4.96
CA PRO A 93 -1.80 -16.81 6.12
C PRO A 93 -0.69 -16.18 6.99
N THR A 94 -0.74 -16.34 8.31
CA THR A 94 0.21 -15.70 9.26
C THR A 94 1.67 -15.96 8.92
N ALA A 95 2.04 -17.17 8.51
CA ALA A 95 3.42 -17.49 8.12
C ALA A 95 3.88 -16.68 6.89
N GLU A 96 2.99 -16.44 5.92
CA GLU A 96 3.29 -15.62 4.75
C GLU A 96 3.37 -14.13 5.12
N GLN A 97 2.53 -13.68 6.06
CA GLN A 97 2.59 -12.32 6.62
C GLN A 97 3.95 -12.05 7.28
N GLU A 98 4.42 -12.96 8.14
CA GLU A 98 5.71 -12.84 8.83
C GLU A 98 6.88 -12.79 7.85
N VAL A 99 6.84 -13.65 6.82
CA VAL A 99 7.86 -13.68 5.76
C VAL A 99 7.86 -12.40 4.92
N LEU A 100 6.69 -11.81 4.66
CA LEU A 100 6.56 -10.57 3.90
C LEU A 100 6.97 -9.35 4.75
N ALA A 101 6.55 -9.30 6.01
CA ALA A 101 6.94 -8.27 6.97
C ALA A 101 8.46 -8.27 7.20
N GLY A 102 9.08 -9.44 7.37
CA GLY A 102 10.53 -9.55 7.49
C GLY A 102 11.29 -9.04 6.27
N ALA A 103 10.75 -9.24 5.06
CA ALA A 103 11.34 -8.67 3.84
C ALA A 103 11.12 -7.16 3.74
N ALA A 104 9.92 -6.68 4.09
CA ALA A 104 9.62 -5.25 4.12
C ALA A 104 10.49 -4.50 5.12
N ALA A 105 10.77 -5.08 6.29
CA ALA A 105 11.65 -4.52 7.32
C ALA A 105 13.09 -4.25 6.83
N LEU A 106 13.55 -4.98 5.82
CA LEU A 106 14.89 -4.84 5.23
C LEU A 106 14.89 -3.92 4.00
N ALA A 107 13.72 -3.49 3.53
CA ALA A 107 13.58 -2.65 2.37
C ALA A 107 13.57 -1.17 2.74
N ASP A 108 14.13 -0.33 1.86
CA ASP A 108 14.00 1.12 1.98
C ASP A 108 12.72 1.63 1.30
N VAL A 109 12.15 0.84 0.39
CA VAL A 109 10.87 1.08 -0.28
C VAL A 109 10.25 -0.24 -0.73
N VAL A 110 8.93 -0.37 -0.58
CA VAL A 110 8.16 -1.48 -1.13
C VAL A 110 7.40 -0.99 -2.36
N VAL A 111 7.51 -1.72 -3.46
CA VAL A 111 6.86 -1.41 -4.73
C VAL A 111 5.89 -2.55 -5.04
N ALA A 112 4.60 -2.24 -5.11
CA ALA A 112 3.57 -3.21 -5.43
C ALA A 112 3.01 -2.94 -6.83
N TYR A 113 3.05 -3.95 -7.70
CA TYR A 113 2.48 -3.89 -9.04
C TYR A 113 1.11 -4.55 -9.09
N ALA A 114 0.11 -3.79 -9.58
CA ALA A 114 -1.21 -4.29 -9.88
C ALA A 114 -1.63 -3.75 -11.26
N PRO A 115 -2.02 -4.59 -12.24
CA PRO A 115 -2.39 -4.11 -13.58
C PRO A 115 -3.49 -3.04 -13.56
N ARG A 116 -4.47 -3.19 -12.67
CA ARG A 116 -5.52 -2.20 -12.41
C ARG A 116 -5.61 -1.93 -10.91
N LEU A 117 -5.50 -0.67 -10.53
CA LEU A 117 -5.70 -0.23 -9.15
C LEU A 117 -7.11 0.33 -8.99
N ASP A 118 -8.04 -0.53 -8.55
CA ASP A 118 -9.42 -0.19 -8.26
C ASP A 118 -9.78 -0.35 -6.77
N GLY A 119 -11.06 -0.20 -6.43
CA GLY A 119 -11.53 -0.35 -5.06
C GLY A 119 -11.37 -1.75 -4.49
N GLU A 120 -11.34 -2.80 -5.31
CA GLU A 120 -11.09 -4.18 -4.85
C GLU A 120 -9.60 -4.40 -4.60
N ALA A 121 -8.74 -3.91 -5.49
CA ALA A 121 -7.30 -3.95 -5.28
C ALA A 121 -6.88 -3.24 -3.96
N LEU A 122 -7.55 -2.15 -3.58
CA LEU A 122 -7.34 -1.47 -2.29
C LEU A 122 -7.99 -2.16 -1.07
N ARG A 123 -8.81 -3.20 -1.27
CA ARG A 123 -9.40 -3.99 -0.17
C ARG A 123 -8.73 -5.34 0.03
N ARG A 124 -8.34 -6.00 -1.06
CA ARG A 124 -7.86 -7.38 -1.07
C ARG A 124 -6.95 -7.65 -2.27
N GLY A 125 -5.92 -6.82 -2.42
CA GLY A 125 -4.92 -6.96 -3.48
C GLY A 125 -3.50 -6.87 -2.94
N VAL A 126 -2.51 -7.12 -3.81
CA VAL A 126 -1.07 -7.08 -3.45
C VAL A 126 -0.64 -5.75 -2.83
N VAL A 127 -1.29 -4.63 -3.19
CA VAL A 127 -1.03 -3.31 -2.60
C VAL A 127 -1.43 -3.22 -1.12
N VAL A 128 -2.46 -3.95 -0.70
CA VAL A 128 -2.90 -4.03 0.70
C VAL A 128 -1.91 -4.85 1.50
N GLU A 129 -1.48 -5.99 0.96
CA GLU A 129 -0.49 -6.84 1.61
C GLU A 129 0.87 -6.14 1.75
N ALA A 130 1.27 -5.36 0.75
CA ALA A 130 2.45 -4.51 0.82
C ALA A 130 2.33 -3.45 1.93
N ALA A 131 1.19 -2.76 2.01
CA ALA A 131 0.93 -1.75 3.04
C ALA A 131 0.89 -2.35 4.45
N ALA A 132 0.27 -3.52 4.62
CA ALA A 132 0.23 -4.24 5.89
C ALA A 132 1.63 -4.67 6.33
N ALA A 133 2.44 -5.26 5.43
CA ALA A 133 3.79 -5.72 5.74
C ALA A 133 4.76 -4.58 6.09
N ALA A 134 4.56 -3.39 5.50
CA ALA A 134 5.42 -2.22 5.74
C ALA A 134 5.00 -1.38 6.95
N ALA A 135 3.79 -1.58 7.48
CA ALA A 135 3.15 -0.69 8.46
C ALA A 135 4.00 -0.48 9.72
N ASP A 136 4.54 -1.56 10.29
CA ASP A 136 5.30 -1.54 11.54
C ASP A 136 6.74 -1.01 11.37
N HIS A 137 7.19 -0.84 10.13
CA HIS A 137 8.57 -0.46 9.80
C HIS A 137 8.69 0.94 9.20
N ALA A 138 7.57 1.66 9.05
CA ALA A 138 7.51 2.98 8.41
C ALA A 138 8.16 3.02 7.00
N VAL A 139 8.13 1.90 6.29
CA VAL A 139 8.69 1.77 4.94
C VAL A 139 7.67 2.31 3.93
N PRO A 140 8.05 3.24 3.03
CA PRO A 140 7.12 3.77 2.05
C PRO A 140 6.66 2.68 1.07
N VAL A 141 5.36 2.64 0.80
CA VAL A 141 4.74 1.72 -0.17
C VAL A 141 4.27 2.48 -1.40
N VAL A 142 4.71 2.04 -2.57
CA VAL A 142 4.43 2.67 -3.86
C VAL A 142 3.69 1.69 -4.74
N ALA A 143 2.51 2.07 -5.24
CA ALA A 143 1.80 1.29 -6.23
C ALA A 143 2.23 1.68 -7.64
N VAL A 144 2.54 0.69 -8.46
CA VAL A 144 2.76 0.81 -9.90
C VAL A 144 1.63 0.08 -10.61
N THR A 145 0.99 0.71 -11.58
CA THR A 145 -0.21 0.15 -12.22
C THR A 145 -0.30 0.55 -13.68
N ASP A 146 -0.99 -0.22 -14.52
CA ASP A 146 -1.28 0.20 -15.89
C ASP A 146 -2.45 1.19 -15.92
N ARG A 147 -3.35 1.12 -14.93
CA ARG A 147 -4.53 1.98 -14.82
C ARG A 147 -4.98 2.17 -13.38
N SER A 148 -5.09 3.43 -12.95
CA SER A 148 -5.67 3.77 -11.65
C SER A 148 -7.12 4.23 -11.79
N GLU A 149 -7.99 3.69 -10.95
CA GLU A 149 -9.40 4.10 -10.84
C GLU A 149 -9.72 4.63 -9.44
N VAL A 150 -8.69 4.79 -8.62
CA VAL A 150 -8.79 5.24 -7.24
C VAL A 150 -8.33 6.69 -7.12
N THR A 151 -9.03 7.43 -6.29
CA THR A 151 -8.70 8.82 -5.96
C THR A 151 -7.51 8.88 -5.01
N ARG A 152 -6.89 10.07 -4.94
CA ARG A 152 -5.82 10.36 -3.97
C ARG A 152 -6.17 10.04 -2.53
N ARG A 153 -7.40 10.37 -2.15
CA ARG A 153 -7.89 10.10 -0.79
C ARG A 153 -7.96 8.60 -0.50
N GLN A 154 -8.38 7.80 -1.47
CA GLN A 154 -8.53 6.35 -1.30
C GLN A 154 -7.19 5.65 -1.14
N TRP A 155 -6.20 5.95 -1.99
CA TRP A 155 -4.90 5.30 -1.86
C TRP A 155 -4.12 5.80 -0.64
N SER A 156 -4.27 7.07 -0.25
CA SER A 156 -3.64 7.59 0.96
C SER A 156 -4.24 6.95 2.22
N ALA A 157 -5.55 6.71 2.24
CA ALA A 157 -6.20 5.97 3.32
C ALA A 157 -5.80 4.48 3.37
N ALA A 158 -5.35 3.91 2.24
CA ALA A 158 -4.81 2.55 2.18
C ALA A 158 -3.33 2.46 2.60
N GLY A 159 -2.71 3.56 3.05
CA GLY A 159 -1.32 3.58 3.50
C GLY A 159 -0.29 3.69 2.37
N LEU A 160 -0.71 3.97 1.14
CA LEU A 160 0.21 4.16 0.02
C LEU A 160 0.86 5.54 0.09
N SER A 161 2.17 5.59 -0.19
CA SER A 161 2.96 6.81 -0.30
C SER A 161 2.86 7.45 -1.69
N GLY A 162 2.58 6.65 -2.72
CA GLY A 162 2.37 7.12 -4.08
C GLY A 162 1.75 6.06 -4.99
N VAL A 163 1.14 6.53 -6.07
CA VAL A 163 0.59 5.70 -7.15
C VAL A 163 1.13 6.23 -8.47
N HIS A 164 1.65 5.33 -9.30
CA HIS A 164 2.18 5.67 -10.62
C HIS A 164 1.55 4.80 -11.70
N GLU A 165 0.80 5.45 -12.59
CA GLU A 165 0.34 4.84 -13.84
C GLU A 165 1.51 4.76 -14.83
N LEU A 166 1.73 3.56 -15.38
CA LEU A 166 2.75 3.27 -16.38
C LEU A 166 2.24 3.65 -17.76
N ALA A 167 2.41 4.93 -18.14
CA ALA A 167 2.36 5.28 -19.55
C ALA A 167 3.51 4.58 -20.29
N ASP A 168 3.18 3.75 -21.28
CA ASP A 168 4.14 2.98 -22.09
C ASP A 168 5.12 2.10 -21.29
N GLY A 169 4.77 1.69 -20.07
CA GLY A 169 5.64 0.85 -19.24
C GLY A 169 6.85 1.58 -18.64
N ASP A 170 6.86 2.92 -18.53
CA ASP A 170 8.00 3.70 -18.01
C ASP A 170 8.19 3.57 -16.48
N VAL A 171 8.65 2.39 -16.05
CA VAL A 171 9.13 2.10 -14.70
C VAL A 171 10.36 2.94 -14.35
N ALA A 172 11.14 3.37 -15.35
CA ALA A 172 12.41 4.02 -15.11
C ALA A 172 12.26 5.40 -14.44
N ARG A 173 11.21 6.15 -14.79
CA ARG A 173 10.87 7.39 -14.09
C ARG A 173 10.57 7.13 -12.61
N VAL A 174 9.74 6.13 -12.31
CA VAL A 174 9.36 5.78 -10.93
C VAL A 174 10.60 5.35 -10.14
N ALA A 175 11.43 4.46 -10.72
CA ALA A 175 12.65 4.00 -10.08
C ALA A 175 13.59 5.15 -9.72
N ARG A 176 13.81 6.12 -10.63
CA ARG A 176 14.67 7.29 -10.35
C ARG A 176 14.12 8.20 -9.25
N THR A 177 12.80 8.34 -9.15
CA THR A 177 12.15 9.13 -8.09
C THR A 177 12.33 8.48 -6.73
N TRP A 178 12.09 7.17 -6.65
CA TRP A 178 12.07 6.46 -5.37
C TRP A 178 13.42 5.89 -4.95
N THR A 179 14.39 5.83 -5.87
CA THR A 179 15.73 5.33 -5.58
C THR A 179 16.82 6.23 -6.15
N PRO A 180 16.89 7.50 -5.70
CA PRO A 180 17.82 8.45 -6.29
C PRO A 180 19.28 8.03 -6.07
N GLY A 181 20.14 8.21 -7.08
CA GLY A 181 21.54 7.74 -7.07
C GLY A 181 22.45 8.35 -5.99
N TRP A 182 22.00 9.41 -5.32
CA TRP A 182 22.68 9.97 -4.14
C TRP A 182 22.33 9.23 -2.84
N ALA A 183 21.21 8.51 -2.77
CA ALA A 183 20.80 7.78 -1.56
C ALA A 183 21.70 6.58 -1.25
N GLY A 184 22.45 6.06 -2.23
CA GLY A 184 23.49 5.06 -2.03
C GLY A 184 24.85 5.62 -1.59
N ARG A 185 25.01 6.95 -1.54
CA ARG A 185 26.25 7.62 -1.11
C ARG A 185 26.07 8.17 0.29
N VAL A 186 25.95 7.28 1.27
CA VAL A 186 26.21 7.67 2.65
C VAL A 186 27.73 7.63 2.83
N VAL A 187 28.31 8.81 3.04
CA VAL A 187 29.72 9.07 3.38
C VAL A 187 29.96 8.70 4.83
#